data_AF-A0A520BGZ5-F1
#
_entry.id   AF-A0A520BGZ5-F1
#
_cell.length_a   1.000
_cell.length_b   1.000
_cell.length_c   1.000
_cell.angle_alpha   90.00
_cell.angle_beta   90.00
_cell.angle_gamma   90.00
#
_symmetry.space_group_name_H-M   'P 1'
#
loop_
_entity.id
_entity.type
_entity.pdbx_description
1 polymer ?
#
loop_
_entity_poly.entity_id
_entity_poly.type
_entity_poly.pdbx_seq_one_letter_code
_entity_poly.pdbx_strand_id
1 'polypeptide(L)'
;MKTAFFCLLLTALSSAQAKDQLTLNDKGYLAMQGLNVTAFADIYPDGHQTGVTVIQHGSRVAANGDLRLEISPGQWSPVPVGGRQEVDKKANRITQTLSYPDPSKDRKGFNPIAYPDLKFTYKVSVTPLQGSQFKVTVDLDKPLPAEWIGKVGFNFELFPGELFGKAFLMDQRAGIFPRHPEGPMVEKAGEFIPAPLATGQRLTVAPDSDKQRLTIENRGPGTLELWDGRGNHNNGWYIVRSAVPAGATTNAIEWVITPNVIPGWRSEPVLQVSQVGYAPSQAKKLVIEQDALDTRADEVALYQLTDGGRRLVRKGRPAAWGKFLR
;
A
#
# COMPACT_ATOMS: atom_id res chain seq x y z
N MET A 1 66.14 -18.93 -16.18
CA MET A 1 64.80 -18.40 -16.52
C MET A 1 63.79 -19.06 -15.59
N LYS A 2 63.19 -18.31 -14.65
CA LYS A 2 62.12 -18.80 -13.77
C LYS A 2 60.83 -18.08 -14.15
N THR A 3 59.91 -18.81 -14.74
CA THR A 3 58.62 -18.32 -15.21
C THR A 3 57.68 -18.21 -14.00
N ALA A 4 57.29 -16.99 -13.64
CA ALA A 4 56.30 -16.74 -12.59
C ALA A 4 54.89 -16.89 -13.17
N PHE A 5 54.12 -17.84 -12.64
CA PHE A 5 52.72 -18.05 -12.96
C PHE A 5 51.89 -17.04 -12.16
N PHE A 6 51.29 -16.06 -12.84
CA PHE A 6 50.38 -15.10 -12.21
C PHE A 6 48.98 -15.70 -12.16
N CYS A 7 48.56 -16.18 -10.99
CA CYS A 7 47.22 -16.70 -10.75
C CYS A 7 46.25 -15.52 -10.61
N LEU A 8 45.42 -15.29 -11.63
CA LEU A 8 44.35 -14.29 -11.60
C LEU A 8 43.20 -14.83 -10.74
N LEU A 9 43.11 -14.39 -9.48
CA LEU A 9 41.90 -14.62 -8.67
C LEU A 9 40.76 -13.80 -9.25
N LEU A 10 39.83 -14.44 -9.96
CA LEU A 10 38.50 -13.89 -10.20
C LEU A 10 37.74 -13.90 -8.87
N THR A 11 37.63 -12.75 -8.23
CA THR A 11 36.63 -12.51 -7.19
C THR A 11 35.26 -12.51 -7.85
N ALA A 12 34.48 -13.58 -7.65
CA ALA A 12 33.08 -13.59 -7.99
C ALA A 12 32.37 -12.51 -7.16
N LEU A 13 32.06 -11.38 -7.80
CA LEU A 13 31.09 -10.42 -7.28
C LEU A 13 29.74 -11.15 -7.24
N SER A 14 29.35 -11.61 -6.06
CA SER A 14 27.99 -12.06 -5.79
C SER A 14 27.06 -10.85 -5.96
N SER A 15 26.60 -10.62 -7.19
CA SER A 15 25.44 -9.78 -7.45
C SER A 15 24.30 -10.38 -6.64
N ALA A 16 23.81 -9.66 -5.63
CA ALA A 16 22.62 -10.04 -4.89
C ALA A 16 21.51 -10.26 -5.91
N GLN A 17 21.19 -11.53 -6.18
CA GLN A 17 20.11 -11.90 -7.08
C GLN A 17 18.84 -11.27 -6.50
N ALA A 18 18.15 -10.47 -7.32
CA ALA A 18 16.83 -10.00 -6.96
C ALA A 18 16.00 -11.25 -6.63
N LYS A 19 15.35 -11.25 -5.47
CA LYS A 19 14.43 -12.34 -5.16
C LYS A 19 13.29 -12.26 -6.16
N ASP A 20 13.17 -13.28 -7.00
CA ASP A 20 12.10 -13.40 -8.00
C ASP A 20 10.71 -13.65 -7.37
N GLN A 21 10.66 -13.78 -6.04
CA GLN A 21 9.46 -14.05 -5.27
C GLN A 21 9.34 -13.08 -4.08
N LEU A 22 8.10 -12.63 -3.85
CA LEU A 22 7.70 -11.89 -2.67
C LEU A 22 7.87 -12.75 -1.42
N THR A 23 8.68 -12.30 -0.46
CA THR A 23 8.97 -13.07 0.76
C THR A 23 8.97 -12.20 2.01
N LEU A 24 8.57 -12.75 3.14
CA LEU A 24 8.71 -12.10 4.43
C LEU A 24 10.20 -11.88 4.75
N ASN A 25 10.54 -10.64 5.07
CA ASN A 25 11.89 -10.26 5.44
C ASN A 25 12.08 -10.18 6.97
N ASP A 26 13.29 -9.88 7.41
CA ASP A 26 13.61 -9.79 8.84
C ASP A 26 12.98 -8.59 9.56
N LYS A 27 12.48 -7.61 8.80
CA LYS A 27 11.72 -6.47 9.34
C LYS A 27 10.22 -6.77 9.48
N GLY A 28 9.77 -7.98 9.15
CA GLY A 28 8.39 -8.41 9.38
C GLY A 28 7.38 -7.99 8.30
N TYR A 29 7.83 -7.63 7.09
CA TYR A 29 6.96 -7.37 5.95
C TYR A 29 7.38 -8.15 4.71
N LEU A 30 6.46 -8.29 3.74
CA LEU A 30 6.76 -8.99 2.50
C LEU A 30 7.49 -8.05 1.54
N ALA A 31 8.60 -8.50 0.98
CA ALA A 31 9.42 -7.71 0.08
C ALA A 31 9.99 -8.53 -1.07
N MET A 32 10.08 -7.87 -2.22
CA MET A 32 10.92 -8.23 -3.37
C MET A 32 11.38 -6.94 -4.06
N GLN A 33 12.19 -7.06 -5.12
CA GLN A 33 12.63 -5.87 -5.85
C GLN A 33 11.42 -5.07 -6.37
N GLY A 34 11.39 -3.77 -6.07
CA GLY A 34 10.32 -2.88 -6.53
C GLY A 34 8.95 -3.06 -5.88
N LEU A 35 8.81 -3.95 -4.88
CA LEU A 35 7.54 -4.20 -4.20
C LEU A 35 7.73 -4.46 -2.71
N ASN A 36 7.01 -3.71 -1.88
CA ASN A 36 6.80 -4.05 -0.47
C ASN A 36 5.31 -4.17 -0.18
N VAL A 37 4.95 -5.16 0.63
CA VAL A 37 3.60 -5.32 1.17
C VAL A 37 3.73 -5.39 2.69
N THR A 38 3.23 -4.36 3.37
CA THR A 38 3.15 -4.33 4.83
C THR A 38 1.75 -4.68 5.28
N ALA A 39 1.63 -5.27 6.47
CA ALA A 39 0.35 -5.57 7.10
C ALA A 39 0.39 -5.05 8.53
N PHE A 40 -0.39 -4.01 8.81
CA PHE A 40 -0.55 -3.39 10.13
C PHE A 40 0.80 -2.99 10.78
N ALA A 41 1.72 -2.43 9.99
CA ALA A 41 3.03 -1.97 10.46
C ALA A 41 3.15 -0.43 10.53
N ASP A 42 2.30 0.28 9.79
CA ASP A 42 2.20 1.74 9.75
C ASP A 42 0.71 2.10 9.93
N ILE A 43 0.33 2.48 11.15
CA ILE A 43 -1.07 2.55 11.59
C ILE A 43 -1.42 3.99 12.01
N TYR A 44 -2.07 4.69 11.08
CA TYR A 44 -2.86 5.90 11.28
C TYR A 44 -4.19 5.79 10.48
N PRO A 45 -5.19 5.03 11.01
CA PRO A 45 -6.39 4.66 10.27
C PRO A 45 -7.22 5.86 9.80
N ASP A 46 -7.22 6.94 10.57
CA ASP A 46 -7.97 8.17 10.28
C ASP A 46 -7.38 8.93 9.07
N GLY A 47 -6.14 8.62 8.66
CA GLY A 47 -5.42 9.22 7.54
C GLY A 47 -5.20 8.28 6.34
N HIS A 48 -6.02 7.24 6.19
CA HIS A 48 -5.89 6.23 5.13
C HIS A 48 -4.55 5.47 5.19
N GLN A 49 -4.07 5.18 6.40
CA GLN A 49 -2.84 4.44 6.64
C GLN A 49 -3.12 3.32 7.66
N THR A 50 -3.58 2.17 7.20
CA THR A 50 -3.77 0.99 8.06
C THR A 50 -3.82 -0.26 7.18
N GLY A 51 -4.12 -1.41 7.78
CA GLY A 51 -4.48 -2.60 7.03
C GLY A 51 -3.29 -3.18 6.26
N VAL A 52 -3.49 -3.40 4.97
CA VAL A 52 -2.50 -3.94 4.05
C VAL A 52 -2.02 -2.81 3.14
N THR A 53 -0.75 -2.44 3.20
CA THR A 53 -0.20 -1.37 2.34
C THR A 53 0.67 -1.96 1.25
N VAL A 54 0.41 -1.56 0.00
CA VAL A 54 1.18 -1.95 -1.17
C VAL A 54 1.99 -0.77 -1.67
N ILE A 55 3.31 -0.94 -1.69
CA ILE A 55 4.26 0.05 -2.19
C ILE A 55 4.90 -0.53 -3.46
N GLN A 56 4.46 -0.05 -4.62
CA GLN A 56 5.01 -0.40 -5.92
C GLN A 56 5.96 0.71 -6.39
N HIS A 57 7.20 0.34 -6.72
CA HIS A 57 8.18 1.24 -7.33
C HIS A 57 8.33 2.58 -6.58
N GLY A 58 8.33 2.51 -5.25
CA GLY A 58 8.49 3.67 -4.37
C GLY A 58 7.22 4.49 -4.11
N SER A 59 6.09 4.19 -4.76
CA SER A 59 4.81 4.85 -4.51
C SER A 59 3.84 3.94 -3.74
N ARG A 60 3.12 4.51 -2.78
CA ARG A 60 2.06 3.83 -2.04
C ARG A 60 0.80 3.84 -2.89
N VAL A 61 0.61 2.77 -3.66
CA VAL A 61 -0.50 2.66 -4.62
C VAL A 61 -1.80 2.21 -3.98
N ALA A 62 -1.71 1.45 -2.87
CA ALA A 62 -2.86 1.00 -2.12
C ALA A 62 -2.56 0.91 -0.62
N ALA A 63 -3.59 1.14 0.19
CA ALA A 63 -3.55 1.09 1.64
C ALA A 63 -4.92 0.66 2.17
N ASN A 64 -5.06 0.68 3.50
CA ASN A 64 -6.20 0.08 4.19
C ASN A 64 -6.27 -1.43 3.85
N GLY A 65 -7.31 -2.15 4.23
CA GLY A 65 -7.33 -3.62 4.12
C GLY A 65 -7.68 -4.24 5.45
N ASP A 66 -8.84 -3.85 5.94
CA ASP A 66 -9.49 -4.32 7.15
C ASP A 66 -11.02 -4.24 6.93
N LEU A 67 -11.79 -4.74 7.91
CA LEU A 67 -13.25 -4.64 7.84
C LEU A 67 -13.70 -3.25 8.30
N ARG A 68 -14.59 -2.64 7.53
CA ARG A 68 -15.27 -1.36 7.81
C ARG A 68 -16.76 -1.56 7.98
N LEU A 69 -17.40 -0.70 8.78
CA LEU A 69 -18.83 -0.82 9.11
C LEU A 69 -19.75 -0.17 8.06
N GLU A 70 -19.15 0.62 7.16
CA GLU A 70 -19.80 1.27 6.03
C GLU A 70 -19.00 1.08 4.72
N ILE A 71 -19.61 1.39 3.57
CA ILE A 71 -19.00 1.26 2.24
C ILE A 71 -17.89 2.29 2.07
N SER A 72 -18.18 3.55 2.38
CA SER A 72 -17.27 4.67 2.24
C SER A 72 -17.08 5.38 3.59
N PRO A 73 -16.20 4.87 4.47
CA PRO A 73 -15.99 5.45 5.80
C PRO A 73 -15.38 6.85 5.73
N GLY A 74 -15.87 7.74 6.58
CA GLY A 74 -15.33 9.08 6.75
C GLY A 74 -14.20 9.12 7.79
N GLN A 75 -13.59 10.30 7.95
CA GLN A 75 -12.49 10.52 8.91
C GLN A 75 -12.86 10.16 10.36
N TRP A 76 -14.14 10.26 10.72
CA TRP A 76 -14.65 9.98 12.08
C TRP A 76 -15.50 8.72 12.15
N SER A 77 -15.47 7.87 11.12
CA SER A 77 -16.15 6.58 11.14
C SER A 77 -15.49 5.61 12.13
N PRO A 78 -16.24 4.66 12.70
CA PRO A 78 -15.69 3.58 13.52
C PRO A 78 -14.59 2.79 12.81
N VAL A 79 -13.43 2.67 13.46
CA VAL A 79 -12.29 1.88 12.97
C VAL A 79 -12.00 0.72 13.92
N PRO A 80 -11.48 -0.41 13.46
CA PRO A 80 -11.16 -1.51 14.35
C PRO A 80 -9.96 -1.14 15.24
N VAL A 81 -9.91 -1.70 16.45
CA VAL A 81 -8.70 -1.69 17.27
C VAL A 81 -7.80 -2.87 16.91
N GLY A 82 -6.51 -2.61 16.77
CA GLY A 82 -5.49 -3.64 16.54
C GLY A 82 -5.14 -4.39 17.83
N GLY A 83 -5.27 -5.72 17.81
CA GLY A 83 -4.80 -6.62 18.84
C GLY A 83 -3.42 -7.23 18.51
N ARG A 84 -3.26 -8.51 18.83
CA ARG A 84 -2.01 -9.25 18.58
C ARG A 84 -1.71 -9.38 17.09
N GLN A 85 -0.47 -9.05 16.72
CA GLN A 85 0.12 -9.40 15.44
C GLN A 85 0.97 -10.67 15.57
N GLU A 86 0.84 -11.57 14.59
CA GLU A 86 1.62 -12.79 14.49
C GLU A 86 2.37 -12.79 13.15
N VAL A 87 3.70 -12.85 13.21
CA VAL A 87 4.59 -12.93 12.06
C VAL A 87 5.20 -14.32 12.02
N ASP A 88 4.58 -15.22 11.26
CA ASP A 88 5.01 -16.60 11.13
C ASP A 88 6.01 -16.74 9.97
N LYS A 89 7.31 -16.73 10.30
CA LYS A 89 8.39 -16.89 9.33
C LYS A 89 8.39 -18.26 8.65
N LYS A 90 7.89 -19.32 9.31
CA LYS A 90 7.86 -20.68 8.74
C LYS A 90 6.74 -20.81 7.72
N ALA A 91 5.56 -20.27 8.03
CA ALA A 91 4.43 -20.23 7.12
C ALA A 91 4.47 -19.05 6.13
N ASN A 92 5.48 -18.17 6.24
CA ASN A 92 5.63 -16.95 5.45
C ASN A 92 4.38 -16.05 5.52
N ARG A 93 3.76 -15.94 6.69
CA ARG A 93 2.43 -15.31 6.86
C ARG A 93 2.45 -14.24 7.95
N ILE A 94 1.72 -13.15 7.71
CA ILE A 94 1.44 -12.12 8.71
C ILE A 94 -0.05 -12.17 9.03
N THR A 95 -0.41 -12.27 10.31
CA THR A 95 -1.80 -12.27 10.76
C THR A 95 -2.01 -11.18 11.82
N GLN A 96 -3.01 -10.33 11.62
CA GLN A 96 -3.42 -9.32 12.59
C GLN A 96 -4.80 -9.67 13.15
N THR A 97 -4.93 -9.72 14.47
CA THR A 97 -6.24 -9.76 15.15
C THR A 97 -6.78 -8.35 15.32
N LEU A 98 -8.06 -8.14 15.00
CA LEU A 98 -8.75 -6.85 15.07
C LEU A 98 -10.11 -7.03 15.73
N SER A 99 -10.61 -5.98 16.37
CA SER A 99 -11.94 -6.02 16.98
C SER A 99 -12.67 -4.68 16.90
N TYR A 100 -13.99 -4.77 16.95
CA TYR A 100 -14.90 -3.65 17.21
C TYR A 100 -15.63 -3.85 18.55
N PRO A 101 -15.89 -2.78 19.31
CA PRO A 101 -15.42 -1.40 19.11
C PRO A 101 -13.94 -1.22 19.50
N ASP A 102 -13.37 -0.04 19.22
CA ASP A 102 -12.16 0.45 19.88
C ASP A 102 -12.53 1.18 21.19
N PRO A 103 -12.28 0.58 22.37
CA PRO A 103 -12.68 1.19 23.64
C PRO A 103 -11.91 2.47 23.98
N SER A 104 -10.78 2.76 23.29
CA SER A 104 -10.00 3.98 23.48
C SER A 104 -10.61 5.19 22.75
N LYS A 105 -11.35 4.93 21.66
CA LYS A 105 -12.01 5.95 20.83
C LYS A 105 -13.51 6.08 21.07
N ASP A 106 -14.17 5.03 21.56
CA ASP A 106 -15.62 5.04 21.79
C ASP A 106 -16.02 6.11 22.83
N ARG A 107 -16.67 7.17 22.33
CA ARG A 107 -17.14 8.34 23.09
C ARG A 107 -16.04 9.00 23.94
N LYS A 108 -14.79 8.98 23.48
CA LYS A 108 -13.61 9.50 24.20
C LYS A 108 -12.75 10.41 23.32
N GLY A 109 -12.00 11.31 23.96
CA GLY A 109 -11.04 12.19 23.29
C GLY A 109 -11.64 13.51 22.78
N PHE A 110 -10.83 14.27 22.03
CA PHE A 110 -11.22 15.57 21.48
C PHE A 110 -12.28 15.46 20.38
N ASN A 111 -12.17 14.43 19.52
CA ASN A 111 -13.14 14.09 18.48
C ASN A 111 -13.69 12.69 18.78
N PRO A 112 -14.70 12.56 19.67
CA PRO A 112 -15.22 11.26 20.07
C PRO A 112 -15.94 10.58 18.90
N ILE A 113 -15.61 9.30 18.68
CA ILE A 113 -16.30 8.45 17.71
C ILE A 113 -17.38 7.66 18.45
N ALA A 114 -18.60 7.61 17.91
CA ALA A 114 -19.67 6.77 18.47
C ALA A 114 -19.66 5.42 17.76
N TYR A 115 -19.38 4.35 18.50
CA TYR A 115 -19.46 3.00 17.95
C TYR A 115 -20.91 2.46 18.07
N PRO A 116 -21.41 1.73 17.06
CA PRO A 116 -22.67 1.02 17.18
C PRO A 116 -22.55 -0.13 18.19
N ASP A 117 -23.68 -0.66 18.65
CA ASP A 117 -23.70 -1.88 19.47
C ASP A 117 -23.46 -3.12 18.60
N LEU A 118 -22.24 -3.22 18.08
CA LEU A 118 -21.73 -4.34 17.30
C LEU A 118 -20.36 -4.73 17.85
N LYS A 119 -20.27 -5.95 18.38
CA LYS A 119 -19.03 -6.49 18.97
C LYS A 119 -18.62 -7.74 18.23
N PHE A 120 -17.45 -7.70 17.62
CA PHE A 120 -16.88 -8.84 16.93
C PHE A 120 -15.37 -8.72 16.83
N THR A 121 -14.75 -9.88 16.68
CA THR A 121 -13.30 -10.05 16.50
C THR A 121 -13.08 -10.84 15.23
N TYR A 122 -12.03 -10.48 14.51
CA TYR A 122 -11.66 -11.11 13.27
C TYR A 122 -10.15 -11.04 13.07
N LYS A 123 -9.66 -11.80 12.10
CA LYS A 123 -8.27 -11.86 11.72
C LYS A 123 -8.11 -11.54 10.25
N VAL A 124 -7.13 -10.71 9.93
CA VAL A 124 -6.67 -10.49 8.55
C VAL A 124 -5.33 -11.18 8.41
N SER A 125 -5.21 -12.08 7.42
CA SER A 125 -3.95 -12.78 7.13
C SER A 125 -3.44 -12.42 5.74
N VAL A 126 -2.15 -12.13 5.63
CA VAL A 126 -1.44 -11.82 4.39
C VAL A 126 -0.37 -12.88 4.16
N THR A 127 -0.46 -13.59 3.04
CA THR A 127 0.46 -14.69 2.68
C THR A 127 0.94 -14.52 1.24
N PRO A 128 2.24 -14.44 0.95
CA PRO A 128 2.74 -14.41 -0.42
C PRO A 128 2.47 -15.74 -1.12
N LEU A 129 2.28 -15.66 -2.43
CA LEU A 129 2.10 -16.80 -3.32
C LEU A 129 3.27 -16.83 -4.33
N GLN A 130 3.01 -17.21 -5.58
CA GLN A 130 4.02 -17.26 -6.63
C GLN A 130 4.33 -15.86 -7.19
N GLY A 131 5.61 -15.56 -7.40
CA GLY A 131 6.06 -14.28 -7.96
C GLY A 131 5.74 -13.11 -7.03
N SER A 132 5.08 -12.08 -7.56
CA SER A 132 4.64 -10.88 -6.81
C SER A 132 3.29 -11.06 -6.11
N GLN A 133 2.62 -12.20 -6.30
CA GLN A 133 1.28 -12.41 -5.78
C GLN A 133 1.28 -12.54 -4.26
N PHE A 134 0.21 -12.06 -3.64
CA PHE A 134 -0.10 -12.37 -2.26
C PHE A 134 -1.60 -12.54 -2.07
N LYS A 135 -1.95 -13.36 -1.09
CA LYS A 135 -3.32 -13.64 -0.66
C LYS A 135 -3.64 -12.85 0.59
N VAL A 136 -4.84 -12.27 0.62
CA VAL A 136 -5.46 -11.71 1.83
C VAL A 136 -6.67 -12.55 2.18
N THR A 137 -6.75 -13.03 3.42
CA THR A 137 -7.95 -13.70 3.96
C THR A 137 -8.47 -12.97 5.18
N VAL A 138 -9.78 -13.01 5.37
CA VAL A 138 -10.45 -12.52 6.58
C VAL A 138 -11.25 -13.65 7.22
N ASP A 139 -10.94 -13.93 8.48
CA ASP A 139 -11.62 -14.93 9.30
C ASP A 139 -12.32 -14.24 10.49
N LEU A 140 -13.61 -14.46 10.67
CA LEU A 140 -14.37 -13.94 11.81
C LEU A 140 -14.53 -15.02 12.88
N ASP A 141 -14.47 -14.63 14.16
CA ASP A 141 -14.70 -15.56 15.27
C ASP A 141 -16.14 -16.10 15.29
N LYS A 142 -17.10 -15.28 14.82
CA LYS A 142 -18.53 -15.60 14.73
C LYS A 142 -19.14 -14.94 13.48
N PRO A 143 -20.22 -15.51 12.91
CA PRO A 143 -20.95 -14.84 11.85
C PRO A 143 -21.46 -13.46 12.29
N LEU A 144 -21.55 -12.54 11.34
CA LEU A 144 -22.15 -11.23 11.60
C LEU A 144 -23.67 -11.33 11.81
N PRO A 145 -24.25 -10.46 12.66
CA PRO A 145 -25.71 -10.32 12.75
C PRO A 145 -26.33 -9.92 11.40
N ALA A 146 -27.59 -10.32 11.18
CA ALA A 146 -28.27 -10.16 9.89
C ALA A 146 -28.37 -8.70 9.43
N GLU A 147 -28.55 -7.76 10.37
CA GLU A 147 -28.69 -6.33 10.12
C GLU A 147 -27.39 -5.61 9.67
N TRP A 148 -26.26 -6.32 9.76
CA TRP A 148 -24.93 -5.85 9.34
C TRP A 148 -24.46 -6.46 8.02
N ILE A 149 -25.20 -7.44 7.48
CA ILE A 149 -24.89 -8.03 6.17
C ILE A 149 -25.07 -6.98 5.08
N GLY A 150 -24.07 -6.86 4.20
CA GLY A 150 -23.98 -5.81 3.17
C GLY A 150 -23.37 -4.49 3.67
N LYS A 151 -23.41 -4.20 4.97
CA LYS A 151 -22.79 -3.00 5.59
C LYS A 151 -21.35 -3.23 5.98
N VAL A 152 -21.03 -4.38 6.58
CA VAL A 152 -19.65 -4.72 6.91
C VAL A 152 -18.96 -5.30 5.68
N GLY A 153 -17.81 -4.75 5.34
CA GLY A 153 -17.02 -5.21 4.19
C GLY A 153 -15.54 -4.97 4.37
N PHE A 154 -14.75 -5.77 3.67
CA PHE A 154 -13.32 -5.54 3.57
C PHE A 154 -13.07 -4.42 2.57
N ASN A 155 -12.44 -3.34 3.02
CA ASN A 155 -12.13 -2.17 2.20
C ASN A 155 -10.63 -2.08 1.98
N PHE A 156 -10.24 -1.99 0.71
CA PHE A 156 -8.87 -1.78 0.27
C PHE A 156 -8.85 -0.55 -0.63
N GLU A 157 -8.03 0.44 -0.29
CA GLU A 157 -8.12 1.77 -0.88
C GLU A 157 -6.97 2.05 -1.82
N LEU A 158 -7.29 2.63 -2.99
CA LEU A 158 -6.32 2.97 -4.02
C LEU A 158 -6.11 4.49 -4.05
N PHE A 159 -4.84 4.93 -4.04
CA PHE A 159 -4.53 6.35 -3.95
C PHE A 159 -4.96 7.12 -5.20
N PRO A 160 -5.87 8.10 -5.10
CA PRO A 160 -6.45 8.71 -6.30
C PRO A 160 -5.45 9.50 -7.16
N GLY A 161 -4.49 10.20 -6.53
CA GLY A 161 -3.52 11.04 -7.23
C GLY A 161 -2.67 10.29 -8.26
N GLU A 162 -2.41 9.00 -8.01
CA GLU A 162 -1.66 8.12 -8.91
C GLU A 162 -2.55 7.49 -10.01
N LEU A 163 -3.87 7.61 -9.90
CA LEU A 163 -4.82 6.88 -10.76
C LEU A 163 -5.70 7.77 -11.64
N PHE A 164 -5.75 9.09 -11.43
CA PHE A 164 -6.60 9.97 -12.25
C PHE A 164 -6.36 9.82 -13.75
N GLY A 165 -7.46 9.53 -14.48
CA GLY A 165 -7.46 9.35 -15.92
C GLY A 165 -6.90 8.01 -16.40
N LYS A 166 -6.38 7.16 -15.51
CA LYS A 166 -5.94 5.81 -15.87
C LYS A 166 -7.14 4.88 -16.06
N ALA A 167 -6.93 3.84 -16.85
CA ALA A 167 -7.97 2.83 -17.07
C ALA A 167 -8.08 1.87 -15.88
N PHE A 168 -9.24 1.23 -15.76
CA PHE A 168 -9.38 -0.03 -15.04
C PHE A 168 -10.17 -1.02 -15.89
N LEU A 169 -9.99 -2.31 -15.61
CA LEU A 169 -10.81 -3.38 -16.16
C LEU A 169 -11.45 -4.14 -15.01
N MET A 170 -12.77 -4.23 -14.98
CA MET A 170 -13.50 -5.14 -14.09
C MET A 170 -14.09 -6.27 -14.93
N ASP A 171 -13.51 -7.46 -14.80
CA ASP A 171 -13.70 -8.59 -15.69
C ASP A 171 -13.44 -8.18 -17.15
N GLN A 172 -14.49 -8.13 -17.99
CA GLN A 172 -14.40 -7.70 -19.40
C GLN A 172 -14.81 -6.23 -19.62
N ARG A 173 -15.20 -5.51 -18.57
CA ARG A 173 -15.68 -4.13 -18.68
C ARG A 173 -14.56 -3.14 -18.39
N ALA A 174 -14.29 -2.26 -19.33
CA ALA A 174 -13.35 -1.16 -19.14
C ALA A 174 -14.03 0.07 -18.55
N GLY A 175 -13.27 0.81 -17.75
CA GLY A 175 -13.65 2.12 -17.23
C GLY A 175 -12.42 2.99 -16.98
N ILE A 176 -12.65 4.20 -16.45
CA ILE A 176 -11.61 5.15 -16.11
C ILE A 176 -11.76 5.58 -14.65
N PHE A 177 -10.64 5.84 -13.99
CA PHE A 177 -10.62 6.49 -12.68
C PHE A 177 -10.86 8.00 -12.86
N PRO A 178 -12.04 8.54 -12.52
CA PRO A 178 -12.39 9.90 -12.88
C PRO A 178 -11.67 10.93 -12.00
N ARG A 179 -11.30 12.07 -12.56
CA ARG A 179 -10.62 13.13 -11.78
C ARG A 179 -11.52 13.73 -10.70
N HIS A 180 -12.82 13.79 -10.98
CA HIS A 180 -13.85 14.23 -10.04
C HIS A 180 -14.81 13.06 -9.79
N PRO A 181 -15.36 12.90 -8.58
CA PRO A 181 -16.39 11.91 -8.35
C PRO A 181 -17.61 12.22 -9.19
N GLU A 182 -18.17 11.19 -9.81
CA GLU A 182 -19.35 11.30 -10.68
C GLU A 182 -20.53 10.52 -10.08
N GLY A 183 -21.75 10.93 -10.44
CA GLY A 183 -22.98 10.25 -10.03
C GLY A 183 -23.35 9.07 -10.94
N PRO A 184 -24.56 8.52 -10.80
CA PRO A 184 -25.64 8.97 -9.92
C PRO A 184 -25.40 8.60 -8.46
N MET A 185 -25.99 9.36 -7.53
CA MET A 185 -26.08 8.98 -6.12
C MET A 185 -27.14 7.89 -5.94
N VAL A 186 -26.86 6.90 -5.10
CA VAL A 186 -27.75 5.79 -4.78
C VAL A 186 -27.84 5.60 -3.27
N GLU A 187 -28.98 5.13 -2.79
CA GLU A 187 -29.10 4.61 -1.44
C GLU A 187 -28.60 3.16 -1.42
N LYS A 188 -27.56 2.88 -0.65
CA LYS A 188 -26.99 1.54 -0.50
C LYS A 188 -26.62 1.31 0.96
N ALA A 189 -27.13 0.23 1.54
CA ALA A 189 -26.81 -0.21 2.91
C ALA A 189 -27.04 0.87 4.00
N GLY A 190 -27.94 1.82 3.75
CA GLY A 190 -28.24 2.95 4.66
C GLY A 190 -27.40 4.21 4.40
N GLU A 191 -26.61 4.24 3.32
CA GLU A 191 -25.79 5.39 2.92
C GLU A 191 -26.26 5.95 1.57
N PHE A 192 -26.17 7.28 1.39
CA PHE A 192 -26.32 7.94 0.10
C PHE A 192 -24.93 8.21 -0.49
N ILE A 193 -24.49 7.37 -1.43
CA ILE A 193 -23.15 7.39 -2.03
C ILE A 193 -23.24 7.26 -3.56
N PRO A 194 -22.23 7.67 -4.34
CA PRO A 194 -22.23 7.41 -5.77
C PRO A 194 -22.33 5.93 -6.08
N ALA A 195 -23.02 5.57 -7.16
CA ALA A 195 -23.05 4.20 -7.66
C ALA A 195 -21.63 3.63 -7.84
N PRO A 196 -21.41 2.32 -7.67
CA PRO A 196 -20.09 1.73 -7.85
C PRO A 196 -19.64 1.93 -9.30
N LEU A 197 -18.38 2.31 -9.48
CA LEU A 197 -17.73 2.43 -10.79
C LEU A 197 -17.75 1.09 -11.54
N ALA A 198 -17.61 -0.02 -10.81
CA ALA A 198 -17.78 -1.37 -11.35
C ALA A 198 -17.99 -2.42 -10.26
N THR A 199 -18.48 -3.60 -10.66
CA THR A 199 -18.61 -4.80 -9.83
C THR A 199 -18.19 -6.03 -10.63
N GLY A 200 -17.52 -7.00 -10.03
CA GLY A 200 -17.05 -8.18 -10.77
C GLY A 200 -16.19 -9.10 -9.92
N GLN A 201 -15.48 -10.04 -10.56
CA GLN A 201 -14.61 -10.99 -9.85
C GLN A 201 -13.13 -10.62 -9.94
N ARG A 202 -12.72 -9.89 -10.98
CA ARG A 202 -11.33 -9.50 -11.21
C ARG A 202 -11.22 -8.05 -11.62
N LEU A 203 -10.54 -7.25 -10.79
CA LEU A 203 -10.19 -5.87 -11.08
C LEU A 203 -8.73 -5.78 -11.51
N THR A 204 -8.46 -5.26 -12.70
CA THR A 204 -7.11 -4.80 -13.10
C THR A 204 -7.08 -3.27 -13.07
N VAL A 205 -6.25 -2.73 -12.19
CA VAL A 205 -6.02 -1.29 -12.00
C VAL A 205 -4.89 -0.85 -12.93
N ALA A 206 -5.07 0.27 -13.63
CA ALA A 206 -4.06 0.92 -14.47
C ALA A 206 -3.32 -0.05 -15.42
N PRO A 207 -4.03 -0.81 -16.28
CA PRO A 207 -3.41 -1.78 -17.18
C PRO A 207 -2.36 -1.15 -18.11
N ASP A 208 -2.52 0.14 -18.39
CA ASP A 208 -1.69 1.02 -19.21
C ASP A 208 -0.47 1.62 -18.48
N SER A 209 -0.27 1.31 -17.19
CA SER A 209 0.79 1.93 -16.38
C SER A 209 1.55 0.90 -15.54
N ASP A 210 2.70 0.41 -16.03
CA ASP A 210 3.50 -0.62 -15.35
C ASP A 210 3.85 -0.30 -13.89
N LYS A 211 4.01 0.99 -13.54
CA LYS A 211 4.35 1.43 -12.17
C LYS A 211 3.18 1.34 -11.17
N GLN A 212 1.94 1.37 -11.66
CA GLN A 212 0.73 1.33 -10.82
C GLN A 212 -0.13 0.09 -11.09
N ARG A 213 0.20 -0.69 -12.14
CA ARG A 213 -0.60 -1.84 -12.53
C ARG A 213 -0.64 -2.85 -11.40
N LEU A 214 -1.84 -3.25 -11.02
CA LEU A 214 -2.08 -4.39 -10.13
C LEU A 214 -3.39 -5.07 -10.51
N THR A 215 -3.53 -6.34 -10.16
CA THR A 215 -4.79 -7.08 -10.31
C THR A 215 -5.26 -7.59 -8.95
N ILE A 216 -6.56 -7.50 -8.68
CA ILE A 216 -7.23 -8.04 -7.51
C ILE A 216 -8.25 -9.06 -8.01
N GLU A 217 -8.16 -10.30 -7.55
CA GLU A 217 -9.08 -11.37 -7.86
C GLU A 217 -9.80 -11.82 -6.59
N ASN A 218 -11.13 -11.79 -6.61
CA ASN A 218 -11.92 -12.45 -5.58
C ASN A 218 -11.88 -13.97 -5.80
N ARG A 219 -11.37 -14.70 -4.81
CA ARG A 219 -11.38 -16.17 -4.75
C ARG A 219 -12.36 -16.69 -3.70
N GLY A 220 -12.90 -15.81 -2.88
CA GLY A 220 -13.88 -16.12 -1.86
C GLY A 220 -15.32 -15.93 -2.34
N PRO A 221 -16.28 -15.93 -1.40
CA PRO A 221 -17.68 -15.64 -1.68
C PRO A 221 -17.88 -14.18 -2.12
N GLY A 222 -19.03 -13.90 -2.76
CA GLY A 222 -19.42 -12.54 -3.17
C GLY A 222 -18.66 -12.02 -4.40
N THR A 223 -18.53 -10.70 -4.49
CA THR A 223 -17.89 -9.99 -5.62
C THR A 223 -17.00 -8.85 -5.13
N LEU A 224 -16.12 -8.37 -6.01
CA LEU A 224 -15.45 -7.08 -5.87
C LEU A 224 -16.40 -5.96 -6.30
N GLU A 225 -16.38 -4.85 -5.58
CA GLU A 225 -17.00 -3.59 -5.94
C GLU A 225 -15.92 -2.50 -5.95
N LEU A 226 -15.93 -1.64 -6.96
CA LEU A 226 -15.07 -0.47 -7.04
C LEU A 226 -15.93 0.77 -6.82
N TRP A 227 -15.68 1.49 -5.73
CA TRP A 227 -16.38 2.70 -5.34
C TRP A 227 -15.45 3.91 -5.37
N ASP A 228 -16.05 5.09 -5.40
CA ASP A 228 -15.35 6.37 -5.31
C ASP A 228 -15.75 7.10 -4.02
N GLY A 229 -14.95 6.93 -2.96
CA GLY A 229 -15.21 7.55 -1.66
C GLY A 229 -15.11 9.07 -1.68
N ARG A 230 -14.62 9.67 -2.77
CA ARG A 230 -14.56 11.13 -2.92
C ARG A 230 -15.93 11.77 -3.08
N GLY A 231 -16.93 11.00 -3.50
CA GLY A 231 -18.28 11.51 -3.73
C GLY A 231 -19.02 11.90 -2.46
N ASN A 232 -18.67 11.29 -1.32
CA ASN A 232 -19.23 11.64 0.00
C ASN A 232 -18.18 12.20 0.98
N HIS A 233 -16.88 12.02 0.72
CA HIS A 233 -15.79 12.56 1.55
C HIS A 233 -14.69 13.22 0.71
N ASN A 234 -14.43 14.51 0.91
CA ASN A 234 -13.44 15.25 0.11
C ASN A 234 -11.99 14.71 0.19
N ASN A 235 -11.66 13.99 1.25
CA ASN A 235 -10.38 13.31 1.47
C ASN A 235 -10.42 11.81 1.11
N GLY A 236 -11.55 11.31 0.62
CA GLY A 236 -11.76 9.90 0.31
C GLY A 236 -10.86 9.37 -0.82
N TRP A 237 -10.70 8.05 -0.86
CA TRP A 237 -9.94 7.33 -1.88
C TRP A 237 -10.87 6.48 -2.75
N TYR A 238 -10.34 5.85 -3.80
CA TYR A 238 -11.08 4.77 -4.46
C TYR A 238 -11.09 3.55 -3.54
N ILE A 239 -12.23 2.87 -3.45
CA ILE A 239 -12.42 1.77 -2.52
C ILE A 239 -12.72 0.52 -3.33
N VAL A 240 -11.84 -0.48 -3.24
CA VAL A 240 -12.13 -1.84 -3.66
C VAL A 240 -12.71 -2.57 -2.46
N ARG A 241 -13.86 -3.22 -2.64
CA ARG A 241 -14.64 -3.77 -1.53
C ARG A 241 -15.21 -5.14 -1.83
N SER A 242 -15.31 -5.97 -0.79
CA SER A 242 -16.21 -7.14 -0.75
C SER A 242 -16.96 -7.14 0.56
N ALA A 243 -18.29 -7.27 0.51
CA ALA A 243 -19.12 -7.39 1.69
C ALA A 243 -18.94 -8.77 2.34
N VAL A 244 -19.00 -8.83 3.67
CA VAL A 244 -18.97 -10.11 4.39
C VAL A 244 -20.30 -10.85 4.14
N PRO A 245 -20.26 -12.09 3.62
CA PRO A 245 -21.49 -12.86 3.36
C PRO A 245 -22.20 -13.30 4.64
N ALA A 246 -23.51 -13.51 4.54
CA ALA A 246 -24.30 -14.06 5.64
C ALA A 246 -23.79 -15.43 6.07
N GLY A 247 -23.64 -15.63 7.39
CA GLY A 247 -23.20 -16.90 7.97
C GLY A 247 -21.71 -17.22 7.84
N ALA A 248 -20.93 -16.42 7.10
CA ALA A 248 -19.52 -16.69 6.86
C ALA A 248 -18.64 -16.39 8.08
N THR A 249 -17.68 -17.26 8.36
CA THR A 249 -16.65 -17.08 9.39
C THR A 249 -15.26 -17.27 8.80
N THR A 250 -14.96 -18.47 8.31
CA THR A 250 -13.68 -18.81 7.68
C THR A 250 -13.62 -18.35 6.23
N ASN A 251 -12.52 -17.73 5.82
CA ASN A 251 -12.31 -17.15 4.49
C ASN A 251 -13.54 -16.34 4.04
N ALA A 252 -14.12 -15.59 4.97
CA ALA A 252 -15.28 -14.74 4.70
C ALA A 252 -14.96 -13.72 3.60
N ILE A 253 -13.68 -13.36 3.48
CA ILE A 253 -13.07 -12.69 2.33
C ILE A 253 -11.82 -13.47 1.95
N GLU A 254 -11.62 -13.72 0.67
CA GLU A 254 -10.38 -14.32 0.15
C GLU A 254 -10.02 -13.67 -1.19
N TRP A 255 -8.99 -12.84 -1.18
CA TRP A 255 -8.50 -12.13 -2.37
C TRP A 255 -7.08 -12.56 -2.72
N VAL A 256 -6.80 -12.64 -4.02
CA VAL A 256 -5.43 -12.73 -4.54
C VAL A 256 -5.09 -11.42 -5.24
N ILE A 257 -4.02 -10.77 -4.78
CA ILE A 257 -3.56 -9.48 -5.29
C ILE A 257 -2.21 -9.71 -5.99
N THR A 258 -2.11 -9.20 -7.22
CA THR A 258 -0.95 -9.34 -8.10
C THR A 258 -0.46 -7.96 -8.53
N PRO A 259 0.44 -7.32 -7.76
CA PRO A 259 1.12 -6.11 -8.19
C PRO A 259 2.07 -6.39 -9.36
N ASN A 260 2.14 -5.49 -10.34
CA ASN A 260 3.16 -5.54 -11.38
C ASN A 260 4.52 -5.17 -10.81
N VAL A 261 5.56 -5.89 -11.22
CA VAL A 261 6.96 -5.61 -10.85
C VAL A 261 7.77 -5.43 -12.13
N ILE A 262 8.40 -4.26 -12.27
CA ILE A 262 9.34 -3.96 -13.35
C ILE A 262 10.69 -4.62 -13.02
N PRO A 263 11.18 -5.57 -13.84
CA PRO A 263 12.46 -6.23 -13.60
C PRO A 263 13.62 -5.24 -13.55
N GLY A 264 14.52 -5.40 -12.58
CA GLY A 264 15.68 -4.53 -12.43
C GLY A 264 15.36 -3.11 -11.93
N TRP A 265 14.12 -2.83 -11.55
CA TRP A 265 13.74 -1.52 -11.06
C TRP A 265 14.54 -1.13 -9.80
N ARG A 266 14.96 0.13 -9.76
CA ARG A 266 15.59 0.80 -8.62
C ARG A 266 14.99 2.19 -8.49
N SER A 267 14.80 2.67 -7.28
CA SER A 267 14.40 4.07 -7.08
C SER A 267 15.51 5.01 -7.52
N GLU A 268 15.13 6.13 -8.15
CA GLU A 268 16.06 7.23 -8.35
C GLU A 268 16.50 7.81 -7.00
N PRO A 269 17.77 8.24 -6.86
CA PRO A 269 18.22 8.90 -5.65
C PRO A 269 17.42 10.17 -5.35
N VAL A 270 16.94 10.31 -4.12
CA VAL A 270 16.26 11.53 -3.66
C VAL A 270 17.28 12.44 -3.00
N LEU A 271 17.44 13.64 -3.56
CA LEU A 271 18.29 14.69 -3.01
C LEU A 271 17.51 15.53 -2.01
N GLN A 272 17.70 15.25 -0.72
CA GLN A 272 17.03 15.96 0.37
C GLN A 272 17.87 17.18 0.80
N VAL A 273 17.27 18.37 0.62
CA VAL A 273 17.79 19.67 1.04
C VAL A 273 16.68 20.49 1.69
N SER A 274 17.03 21.58 2.38
CA SER A 274 16.03 22.55 2.84
C SER A 274 15.28 23.14 1.65
N GLN A 275 13.95 22.98 1.61
CA GLN A 275 13.11 23.53 0.54
C GLN A 275 12.91 25.05 0.63
N VAL A 276 13.23 25.66 1.79
CA VAL A 276 13.24 27.12 1.97
C VAL A 276 14.61 27.70 1.60
N GLY A 277 15.68 26.94 1.80
CA GLY A 277 17.06 27.36 1.58
C GLY A 277 17.89 27.44 2.87
N TYR A 278 18.98 28.21 2.82
CA TYR A 278 19.98 28.30 3.88
C TYR A 278 20.49 29.73 3.99
N ALA A 279 20.79 30.18 5.21
CA ALA A 279 21.51 31.44 5.39
C ALA A 279 22.96 31.33 4.82
N PRO A 280 23.58 32.45 4.43
CA PRO A 280 24.93 32.44 3.84
C PRO A 280 25.97 31.73 4.71
N SER A 281 26.01 32.05 6.01
CA SER A 281 26.95 31.48 6.99
C SER A 281 26.52 30.12 7.56
N GLN A 282 25.30 29.66 7.29
CA GLN A 282 24.80 28.38 7.80
C GLN A 282 25.47 27.21 7.06
N ALA A 283 25.79 26.14 7.81
CA ALA A 283 26.22 24.88 7.26
C ALA A 283 25.12 24.28 6.35
N LYS A 284 25.50 23.86 5.14
CA LYS A 284 24.58 23.35 4.11
C LYS A 284 24.80 21.86 3.99
N LYS A 285 23.76 21.07 4.28
CA LYS A 285 23.80 19.61 4.21
C LYS A 285 22.87 19.13 3.10
N LEU A 286 23.40 18.27 2.24
CA LEU A 286 22.64 17.43 1.32
C LEU A 286 22.59 16.02 1.92
N VAL A 287 21.40 15.44 2.00
CA VAL A 287 21.21 14.03 2.30
C VAL A 287 20.75 13.35 1.01
N ILE A 288 21.38 12.23 0.66
CA ILE A 288 21.04 11.46 -0.53
C ILE A 288 20.45 10.15 -0.04
N GLU A 289 19.16 9.96 -0.31
CA GLU A 289 18.50 8.68 -0.13
C GLU A 289 18.62 7.90 -1.45
N GLN A 290 19.09 6.66 -1.38
CA GLN A 290 19.28 5.80 -2.55
C GLN A 290 18.52 4.49 -2.37
N ASP A 291 18.26 3.81 -3.48
CA ASP A 291 17.78 2.43 -3.46
C ASP A 291 18.71 1.55 -2.60
N ALA A 292 18.16 0.61 -1.85
CA ALA A 292 18.94 -0.25 -0.97
C ALA A 292 20.00 -1.10 -1.73
N LEU A 293 19.83 -1.30 -3.03
CA LEU A 293 20.76 -1.99 -3.92
C LEU A 293 21.73 -1.04 -4.65
N ASP A 294 21.57 0.28 -4.51
CA ASP A 294 22.50 1.26 -5.06
C ASP A 294 23.54 1.67 -4.01
N THR A 295 24.76 1.18 -4.18
CA THR A 295 25.91 1.44 -3.30
C THR A 295 26.89 2.47 -3.86
N ARG A 296 26.54 3.12 -4.99
CA ARG A 296 27.43 4.06 -5.66
C ARG A 296 27.51 5.38 -4.90
N ALA A 297 28.73 5.91 -4.79
CA ALA A 297 29.02 7.25 -4.29
C ALA A 297 29.44 8.18 -5.45
N ASP A 298 28.52 8.35 -6.40
CA ASP A 298 28.74 9.19 -7.58
C ASP A 298 28.93 10.66 -7.18
N GLU A 299 29.66 11.41 -8.00
CA GLU A 299 29.91 12.84 -7.75
C GLU A 299 28.62 13.65 -7.91
N VAL A 300 28.35 14.52 -6.94
CA VAL A 300 27.23 15.46 -6.96
C VAL A 300 27.71 16.84 -7.34
N ALA A 301 26.91 17.55 -8.13
CA ALA A 301 27.18 18.92 -8.57
C ALA A 301 26.13 19.90 -8.04
N LEU A 302 26.60 21.02 -7.49
CA LEU A 302 25.80 22.19 -7.12
C LEU A 302 25.86 23.21 -8.26
N TYR A 303 24.70 23.61 -8.75
CA TYR A 303 24.56 24.63 -9.78
C TYR A 303 23.90 25.89 -9.21
N GLN A 304 24.35 27.04 -9.69
CA GLN A 304 23.63 28.30 -9.59
C GLN A 304 22.74 28.44 -10.84
N LEU A 305 21.50 28.90 -10.65
CA LEU A 305 20.64 29.30 -11.74
C LEU A 305 20.94 30.77 -12.09
N THR A 306 21.26 31.04 -13.35
CA THR A 306 21.50 32.38 -13.89
C THR A 306 20.58 32.62 -15.10
N ASP A 307 20.60 33.83 -15.64
CA ASP A 307 19.93 34.22 -16.89
C ASP A 307 20.35 33.35 -18.10
N GLY A 308 21.62 32.98 -18.18
CA GLY A 308 22.15 32.03 -19.16
C GLY A 308 21.94 30.55 -18.84
N GLY A 309 21.20 30.21 -17.77
CA GLY A 309 20.93 28.83 -17.36
C GLY A 309 21.77 28.35 -16.17
N ARG A 310 22.10 27.05 -16.15
CA ARG A 310 22.80 26.41 -15.02
C ARG A 310 24.30 26.69 -15.09
N ARG A 311 24.86 27.36 -14.07
CA ARG A 311 26.30 27.55 -13.88
C ARG A 311 26.82 26.64 -12.78
N LEU A 312 27.80 25.79 -13.08
CA LEU A 312 28.42 24.91 -12.08
C LEU A 312 29.13 25.73 -11.00
N VAL A 313 28.83 25.47 -9.73
CA VAL A 313 29.44 26.15 -8.57
C VAL A 313 30.41 25.23 -7.84
N ARG A 314 30.01 23.98 -7.58
CA ARG A 314 30.80 23.03 -6.80
C ARG A 314 30.50 21.60 -7.18
N LYS A 315 31.49 20.73 -7.02
CA LYS A 315 31.34 19.27 -7.06
C LYS A 315 31.81 18.64 -5.75
N GLY A 316 31.30 17.47 -5.43
CA GLY A 316 31.74 16.70 -4.27
C GLY A 316 31.20 15.28 -4.28
N ARG A 317 31.95 14.35 -3.66
CA ARG A 317 31.50 12.97 -3.47
C ARG A 317 30.80 12.82 -2.11
N PRO A 318 29.63 12.17 -2.06
CA PRO A 318 28.95 11.90 -0.80
C PRO A 318 29.70 10.84 0.00
N ALA A 319 29.59 10.93 1.32
CA ALA A 319 30.03 9.88 2.22
C ALA A 319 28.84 8.97 2.56
N ALA A 320 29.09 7.66 2.68
CA ALA A 320 28.07 6.71 3.09
C ALA A 320 27.53 7.06 4.49
N TRP A 321 26.20 7.06 4.65
CA TRP A 321 25.55 7.45 5.91
C TRP A 321 24.43 6.48 6.28
N GLY A 322 24.81 5.34 6.85
CA GLY A 322 23.87 4.37 7.42
C GLY A 322 22.89 3.76 6.41
N LYS A 323 21.78 3.22 6.92
CA LYS A 323 20.69 2.67 6.12
C LYS A 323 19.43 3.51 6.37
N PHE A 324 18.68 3.79 5.31
CA PHE A 324 17.39 4.45 5.43
C PHE A 324 16.37 3.52 6.12
N LEU A 325 15.57 4.10 7.01
CA LEU A 325 14.48 3.39 7.69
C LEU A 325 13.30 3.31 6.72
N ARG A 326 13.02 2.10 6.24
CA ARG A 326 11.70 1.72 5.73
C ARG A 326 11.18 0.61 6.62
#